data_AF-A0A9E3Q185-F1
#
_entry.id   AF-A0A9E3Q185-F1
#
_cell.length_a   1.000
_cell.length_b   1.000
_cell.length_c   1.000
_cell.angle_alpha   90.00
_cell.angle_beta   90.00
_cell.angle_gamma   90.00
#
_symmetry.space_group_name_H-M   'P 1'
#
loop_
_entity.id
_entity.type
_entity.pdbx_description
1 polymer ?
#
loop_
_entity_poly.entity_id
_entity_poly.type
_entity_poly.pdbx_seq_one_letter_code
_entity_poly.pdbx_strand_id
1 'polypeptide(L)'
;MGNAVYPLPLDEHLARDVAKAAEETGLSRAELMRQALAFGLPKVVEALKRSAGRLTTVDPWPARTARALYRQEDDDHEQIRRLIGAQRFKEVD
;
A
#
# COMPACT_ATOMS: atom_id res chain seq x y z
N MET A 1 12.64 -8.73 -21.30
CA MET A 1 11.94 -8.79 -20.00
C MET A 1 11.33 -10.18 -19.90
N GLY A 2 11.76 -11.02 -18.96
CA GLY A 2 11.33 -12.42 -18.88
C GLY A 2 9.87 -12.53 -18.43
N ASN A 3 9.08 -13.39 -19.08
CA ASN A 3 7.76 -13.76 -18.60
C ASN A 3 7.91 -14.51 -17.28
N ALA A 4 7.73 -13.83 -16.16
CA ALA A 4 7.59 -14.48 -14.86
C ALA A 4 6.26 -15.25 -14.88
N VAL A 5 6.34 -16.57 -15.01
CA VAL A 5 5.17 -17.45 -14.93
C VAL A 5 4.86 -17.65 -13.46
N TYR A 6 3.83 -16.95 -12.97
CA TYR A 6 3.32 -17.14 -11.61
C TYR A 6 2.16 -18.14 -11.64
N PRO A 7 2.32 -19.36 -11.10
CA PRO A 7 1.21 -20.29 -11.00
C PRO A 7 0.22 -19.76 -9.95
N LEU A 8 -1.01 -19.47 -10.38
CA LEU A 8 -2.10 -19.06 -9.49
C LEU A 8 -2.92 -20.31 -9.13
N PRO A 9 -2.97 -20.73 -7.86
CA PRO A 9 -3.90 -21.76 -7.44
C PRO A 9 -5.33 -21.21 -7.54
N LEU A 10 -6.18 -21.95 -8.26
CA LEU A 10 -7.60 -21.65 -8.37
C LEU A 10 -8.39 -22.68 -7.57
N ASP A 11 -9.45 -22.24 -6.89
CA ASP A 11 -10.43 -23.17 -6.36
C ASP A 11 -11.20 -23.86 -7.51
N GLU A 12 -11.82 -25.00 -7.21
CA GLU A 12 -12.48 -25.83 -8.22
C GLU A 12 -13.66 -25.13 -8.91
N HIS A 13 -14.35 -24.23 -8.22
CA HIS A 13 -15.48 -23.50 -8.78
C HIS A 13 -14.99 -22.42 -9.75
N LEU A 14 -14.04 -21.61 -9.31
CA LEU A 14 -13.42 -20.58 -10.14
C LEU A 14 -12.72 -21.17 -11.38
N ALA A 15 -12.06 -22.33 -11.23
CA ALA A 15 -11.45 -23.03 -12.36
C ALA A 15 -12.49 -23.46 -13.42
N ARG A 16 -13.69 -23.89 -12.99
CA ARG A 16 -14.81 -24.23 -13.88
C ARG A 16 -15.37 -23.01 -14.58
N ASP A 17 -15.55 -21.91 -13.85
CA ASP A 17 -16.06 -20.65 -14.43
C ASP A 17 -15.10 -20.08 -15.47
N VAL A 18 -13.79 -20.09 -15.19
CA VAL A 18 -12.75 -19.69 -16.13
C VAL A 18 -12.74 -20.59 -17.36
N ALA A 19 -12.93 -21.91 -17.19
CA ALA A 19 -12.99 -22.84 -18.31
C ALA A 19 -14.19 -22.54 -19.23
N LYS A 20 -15.37 -22.34 -18.66
CA LYS A 20 -16.59 -22.04 -19.42
C LYS A 20 -16.48 -20.70 -20.15
N ALA A 21 -16.00 -19.66 -19.48
CA ALA A 21 -15.81 -18.35 -20.10
C ALA A 21 -14.73 -18.38 -21.20
N ALA A 22 -13.71 -19.23 -21.07
CA ALA A 22 -12.70 -19.41 -22.10
C ALA A 22 -13.29 -20.07 -23.36
N GLU A 23 -14.17 -21.06 -23.18
CA GLU A 23 -14.92 -21.68 -24.29
C GLU A 23 -15.85 -20.68 -24.99
N GLU A 24 -16.59 -19.87 -24.24
CA GLU A 24 -17.51 -18.87 -24.80
C GLU A 24 -16.78 -17.75 -25.56
N THR A 25 -15.58 -17.37 -25.13
CA THR A 25 -14.78 -16.29 -25.74
C THR A 25 -13.81 -16.79 -26.81
N GLY A 26 -13.58 -18.10 -26.92
CA GLY A 26 -12.58 -18.70 -27.81
C GLY A 26 -11.13 -18.41 -27.40
N LEU A 27 -10.91 -17.90 -26.19
CA LEU A 27 -9.57 -17.59 -25.68
C LEU A 27 -8.99 -18.76 -24.89
N SER A 28 -7.66 -18.85 -24.83
CA SER A 28 -7.03 -19.75 -23.85
C SER A 28 -7.36 -19.27 -22.42
N ARG A 29 -7.49 -20.19 -21.46
CA ARG A 29 -7.76 -19.85 -20.05
C ARG A 29 -6.77 -18.81 -19.51
N ALA A 30 -5.48 -18.97 -19.83
CA ALA A 30 -4.43 -18.05 -19.39
C ALA A 30 -4.59 -16.65 -20.01
N GLU A 31 -5.00 -16.56 -21.28
CA GLU A 31 -5.23 -15.28 -21.94
C GLU A 31 -6.48 -14.59 -21.40
N LEU A 32 -7.56 -15.34 -21.19
CA LEU A 32 -8.77 -14.82 -20.56
C LEU A 32 -8.46 -14.25 -19.16
N MET A 33 -7.70 -14.97 -18.33
CA MET A 33 -7.31 -14.49 -17.02
C MET A 33 -6.48 -13.20 -17.08
N ARG A 34 -5.54 -13.09 -18.03
CA ARG A 34 -4.76 -11.86 -18.23
C ARG A 34 -5.65 -10.68 -18.59
N GLN A 35 -6.59 -10.88 -19.52
CA GLN A 35 -7.51 -9.84 -19.95
C GLN A 35 -8.49 -9.45 -18.83
N ALA A 36 -9.07 -10.44 -18.15
CA ALA A 36 -9.96 -10.21 -17.02
C ALA A 36 -9.27 -9.44 -15.90
N LEU A 37 -8.01 -9.76 -15.59
CA LEU A 37 -7.21 -9.01 -14.63
C LEU A 37 -6.94 -7.58 -15.13
N ALA A 38 -6.56 -7.39 -16.39
CA ALA A 38 -6.34 -6.07 -16.95
C ALA A 38 -7.60 -5.18 -16.86
N PHE A 39 -8.79 -5.74 -17.12
CA PHE A 39 -10.05 -5.02 -17.00
C PHE A 39 -10.52 -4.80 -15.54
N GLY A 40 -10.30 -5.79 -14.67
CA GLY A 40 -10.80 -5.80 -13.31
C GLY A 40 -9.90 -5.06 -12.32
N LEU A 41 -8.59 -5.03 -12.55
CA LEU A 41 -7.61 -4.51 -11.59
C LEU A 41 -7.88 -3.05 -11.18
N PRO A 42 -8.23 -2.11 -12.08
CA PRO A 42 -8.55 -0.74 -11.66
C PRO A 42 -9.73 -0.69 -10.67
N LYS A 43 -10.77 -1.50 -10.90
CA LYS A 43 -11.95 -1.58 -10.03
C LYS A 43 -11.62 -2.21 -8.68
N VAL A 44 -10.80 -3.27 -8.68
CA VAL A 44 -10.33 -3.93 -7.46
C VAL A 44 -9.48 -2.98 -6.63
N VAL A 45 -8.58 -2.22 -7.28
CA VAL A 45 -7.79 -1.19 -6.60
C VAL A 45 -8.71 -0.15 -5.97
N GLU A 46 -9.66 0.42 -6.71
CA GLU A 46 -10.60 1.40 -6.13
C GLU A 46 -11.43 0.83 -4.97
N ALA A 47 -11.92 -0.41 -5.08
CA ALA A 47 -12.72 -1.05 -4.04
C ALA A 47 -11.92 -1.40 -2.78
N LEU A 48 -10.65 -1.81 -2.94
CA LEU A 48 -9.80 -2.29 -1.83
C LEU A 48 -8.83 -1.23 -1.32
N LYS A 49 -8.72 -0.09 -2.01
CA LYS A 49 -7.93 1.05 -1.55
C LYS A 49 -8.55 1.52 -0.25
N ARG A 50 -7.92 1.13 0.87
CA ARG A 50 -8.19 1.75 2.17
C ARG A 50 -8.08 3.25 1.94
N SER A 51 -9.15 3.97 2.25
CA SER A 51 -9.06 5.43 2.30
C SER A 51 -7.88 5.75 3.20
N ALA A 52 -6.87 6.45 2.68
CA ALA A 52 -5.87 7.11 3.51
C ALA A 52 -6.52 8.30 4.25
N GLY A 53 -7.70 8.08 4.80
CA GLY A 53 -8.36 9.00 5.70
C GLY A 53 -7.43 9.12 6.89
N ARG A 54 -7.10 10.38 7.24
CA ARG A 54 -6.52 10.73 8.53
C ARG A 54 -7.17 9.84 9.60
N LEU A 55 -6.38 9.22 10.47
CA LEU A 55 -6.92 8.61 11.69
C LEU A 55 -7.59 9.75 12.49
N THR A 56 -8.88 9.99 12.26
CA THR A 56 -9.64 11.10 12.85
C THR A 56 -10.37 10.66 14.11
N THR A 57 -9.80 9.74 14.89
CA THR A 57 -10.35 9.43 16.23
C THR A 57 -10.30 10.67 17.14
N VAL A 58 -9.58 11.71 16.73
CA VAL A 58 -9.47 12.98 17.43
C VAL A 58 -9.77 14.13 16.45
N ASP A 59 -10.58 15.07 16.90
CA ASP A 59 -10.87 16.31 16.19
C ASP A 59 -9.58 17.11 15.93
N PRO A 60 -9.46 17.75 14.75
CA PRO A 60 -8.28 18.56 14.49
C PRO A 60 -8.29 19.76 15.44
N TRP A 61 -7.12 20.09 15.97
CA TRP A 61 -7.00 21.31 16.77
C TRP A 61 -7.33 22.54 15.94
N PRO A 62 -7.92 23.59 16.55
CA PRO A 62 -8.11 24.87 15.88
C PRO A 62 -6.79 25.36 15.26
N ALA A 63 -6.85 25.85 14.03
CA ALA A 63 -5.66 26.22 13.26
C ALA A 63 -4.74 27.22 13.99
N ARG A 64 -5.34 28.10 14.81
CA ARG A 64 -4.61 29.05 15.66
C ARG A 64 -3.76 28.34 16.73
N THR A 65 -4.31 27.31 17.38
CA THR A 65 -3.64 26.53 18.43
C THR A 65 -2.54 25.66 17.84
N ALA A 66 -2.81 24.97 16.73
CA ALA A 66 -1.80 24.19 16.03
C ALA A 66 -0.61 25.07 15.61
N ARG A 67 -0.89 26.23 15.00
CA ARG A 67 0.16 27.20 14.64
C ARG A 67 0.91 27.75 15.84
N ALA A 68 0.28 27.88 17.01
CA ALA A 68 0.97 28.37 18.21
C ALA A 68 1.97 27.33 18.75
N LEU A 69 1.57 26.04 18.80
CA LEU A 69 2.49 24.97 19.23
C LEU A 69 3.66 24.79 18.26
N TYR A 70 3.39 24.75 16.96
CA TYR A 70 4.44 24.55 15.95
C TYR A 70 5.21 25.83 15.59
N ARG A 71 4.91 26.97 16.22
CA ARG A 71 5.63 28.24 16.06
C ARG A 71 6.68 28.45 17.14
N GLN A 72 6.69 27.63 18.19
CA GLN A 72 7.83 27.58 19.07
C GLN A 72 8.99 26.98 18.26
N GLU A 73 9.95 27.82 17.90
CA GLU A 73 11.32 27.35 17.71
C GLU A 73 11.78 26.88 19.08
N ASP A 74 11.38 25.66 19.47
CA ASP A 74 12.11 25.02 20.55
C ASP A 74 13.53 24.91 20.03
N ASP A 75 14.45 25.68 20.61
CA ASP A 75 15.90 25.60 20.41
C ASP A 75 16.43 24.29 21.00
N ASP A 76 15.75 23.20 20.68
CA ASP A 76 16.08 21.83 21.02
C ASP A 76 17.26 21.35 20.19
N HIS A 77 17.82 22.20 19.33
CA HIS A 77 19.06 21.91 18.60
C HIS A 77 20.15 21.41 19.54
N GLU A 78 20.28 21.99 20.73
CA GLU A 78 21.26 21.56 21.73
C GLU A 78 20.91 20.18 22.33
N GLN A 79 19.64 19.92 22.57
CA GLN A 79 19.14 18.69 23.20
C GLN A 79 19.18 17.52 22.20
N ILE A 80 18.83 17.80 20.93
CA ILE A 80 18.98 16.89 19.79
C ILE A 80 20.46 16.57 19.54
N ARG A 81 21.36 17.56 19.58
CA ARG A 81 22.81 17.31 19.46
C ARG A 81 23.33 16.41 20.58
N ARG A 82 22.90 16.63 21.82
CA ARG A 82 23.26 15.76 22.96
C ARG A 82 22.75 14.34 22.76
N LEU A 83 21.50 14.17 22.31
CA LEU A 83 20.90 12.86 22.04
C LEU A 83 21.67 12.13 20.92
N ILE A 84 21.94 12.80 19.78
CA ILE A 84 22.70 12.22 18.67
C ILE A 84 24.13 11.85 19.10
N GLY A 85 24.78 12.69 19.89
CA GLY A 85 26.10 12.41 20.46
C GLY A 85 26.12 11.19 21.37
N ALA A 86 25.07 11.02 22.20
CA ALA A 86 24.91 9.88 23.08
C ALA A 86 24.55 8.56 22.36
N GLN A 87 24.00 8.65 21.14
CA GLN A 87 23.68 7.50 20.29
C GLN A 87 24.86 7.01 19.45
N ARG A 88 26.04 7.62 19.56
CA ARG A 88 27.23 7.13 18.86
C ARG A 88 27.67 5.81 19.50
N PHE A 89 27.31 4.70 18.88
CA PHE A 89 27.68 3.36 19.31
C PHE A 89 29.20 3.23 19.38
N LYS A 90 29.73 2.63 20.46
CA LYS A 90 31.12 2.14 20.45
C LYS A 90 31.17 0.99 19.46
N GLU A 91 31.95 1.12 18.39
CA GLU A 91 32.42 -0.07 17.67
C GLU A 91 33.15 -0.94 18.69
N VAL A 92 32.67 -2.18 18.82
CA VAL A 92 33.34 -3.21 19.60
C VAL A 92 34.44 -3.74 18.69
N ASP A 93 35.69 -3.44 19.03
CA ASP A 93 36.88 -4.10 18.45
C ASP A 93 36.89 -5.61 18.72
#